data_AF-A0A956BCG2-F1
#
_entry.id   AF-A0A956BCG2-F1
#
_cell.length_a   1.000
_cell.length_b   1.000
_cell.length_c   1.000
_cell.angle_alpha   90.00
_cell.angle_beta   90.00
_cell.angle_gamma   90.00
#
_symmetry.space_group_name_H-M   'P 1'
#
loop_
_entity.id
_entity.type
_entity.pdbx_description
1 polymer ?
#
loop_
_entity_poly.entity_id
_entity_poly.type
_entity_poly.pdbx_seq_one_letter_code
_entity_poly.pdbx_strand_id
1 'polypeptide(L)'
;MFVCDSCHRATKPGTPAHRVVVEARPTTYPHRSKSQSPGRRKDRFNRKRWRDDPGGSGYEIQTEATMCPACARDVGATMDPWGALTPPELAPAEAPSEAGRA
;
A
#
# COMPACT_ATOMS: atom_id res chain seq x y z
N MET A 1 18.65 5.80 -15.15
CA MET A 1 19.56 4.66 -14.89
C MET A 1 19.59 4.48 -13.38
N PHE A 2 19.41 3.26 -12.91
CA PHE A 2 19.42 2.89 -11.49
C PHE A 2 20.03 1.50 -11.34
N VAL A 3 20.47 1.13 -10.14
CA VAL A 3 20.91 -0.24 -9.84
C VAL A 3 19.71 -1.02 -9.32
N CYS A 4 19.41 -2.17 -9.92
CA CYS A 4 18.34 -3.03 -9.44
C CYS A 4 18.72 -3.65 -8.09
N ASP A 5 17.84 -3.56 -7.08
CA ASP A 5 18.11 -4.09 -5.74
C ASP A 5 18.12 -5.63 -5.69
N SER A 6 17.54 -6.31 -6.68
CA SER A 6 17.50 -7.77 -6.76
C SER A 6 18.70 -8.36 -7.53
N CYS A 7 18.97 -7.88 -8.75
CA CYS A 7 20.05 -8.45 -9.59
C CYS A 7 21.33 -7.61 -9.59
N HIS A 8 21.34 -6.46 -8.90
CA HIS A 8 22.48 -5.55 -8.74
C HIS A 8 23.09 -5.02 -10.05
N ARG A 9 22.37 -5.12 -11.16
CA ARG A 9 22.79 -4.57 -12.46
C ARG A 9 22.29 -3.15 -12.63
N ALA A 10 23.12 -2.30 -13.22
CA ALA A 10 22.71 -0.97 -13.61
C ALA A 10 21.83 -1.01 -14.88
N THR A 11 20.71 -0.29 -14.86
CA THR A 11 19.73 -0.27 -15.96
C THR A 11 20.06 0.77 -17.02
N LYS A 12 19.65 0.51 -18.26
CA LYS A 12 19.81 1.48 -19.36
C LYS A 12 18.98 2.74 -19.08
N PRO A 13 19.38 3.93 -19.58
CA PRO A 13 18.52 5.11 -19.59
C PRO A 13 17.14 4.80 -20.19
N GLY A 14 16.08 5.34 -19.61
CA GLY A 14 14.70 5.08 -20.03
C GLY A 14 14.08 3.76 -19.55
N THR A 15 14.84 2.89 -18.86
CA THR A 15 14.26 1.68 -18.25
C THR A 15 13.36 2.08 -17.08
N PRO A 16 12.10 1.60 -17.01
CA PRO A 16 11.22 1.90 -15.88
C PRO A 16 11.70 1.19 -14.61
N ALA A 17 11.60 1.89 -13.49
CA ALA A 17 11.88 1.36 -12.15
C ALA A 17 10.56 0.95 -11.50
N HIS A 18 10.50 -0.27 -10.98
CA HIS A 18 9.33 -0.76 -10.26
C HIS A 18 9.63 -0.80 -8.77
N ARG A 19 8.72 -0.28 -7.95
CA ARG A 19 8.79 -0.41 -6.49
C ARG A 19 8.00 -1.64 -6.06
N VAL A 20 8.70 -2.58 -5.44
CA VAL A 20 8.16 -3.85 -4.95
C VAL A 20 8.18 -3.85 -3.44
N VAL A 21 7.07 -4.21 -2.82
CA VAL A 21 7.03 -4.47 -1.37
C VAL A 21 7.72 -5.81 -1.12
N VAL A 22 8.80 -5.80 -0.37
CA VAL A 22 9.56 -7.02 -0.03
C VAL A 22 9.08 -7.59 1.30
N GLU A 23 8.70 -6.71 2.22
CA GLU A 23 8.24 -7.11 3.55
C GLU A 23 7.12 -6.17 4.00
N ALA A 24 6.05 -6.76 4.54
CA ALA A 24 5.00 -6.04 5.25
C ALA A 24 4.68 -6.76 6.55
N ARG A 25 4.20 -6.00 7.53
CA ARG A 25 3.77 -6.54 8.83
C ARG A 25 2.31 -6.19 9.11
N PRO A 26 1.56 -7.06 9.81
CA PRO A 26 0.26 -6.68 10.33
C PRO A 26 0.44 -5.61 11.43
N THR A 27 -0.29 -4.51 11.32
CA THR A 27 -0.29 -3.41 12.27
C THR A 27 -1.72 -3.05 12.66
N THR A 28 -1.94 -2.74 13.94
CA THR A 28 -3.21 -2.20 14.43
C THR A 28 -2.97 -0.81 15.02
N TYR A 29 -3.73 0.17 14.55
CA TYR A 29 -3.72 1.54 15.05
C TYR A 29 -4.87 1.74 16.03
N PRO A 30 -4.60 2.25 17.24
CA PRO A 30 -5.65 2.51 18.22
C PRO A 30 -6.49 3.73 17.82
N HIS A 31 -7.69 3.82 18.41
CA HIS A 31 -8.51 5.01 18.34
C HIS A 31 -7.77 6.25 18.91
N ARG A 32 -7.80 7.38 18.20
CA ARG A 32 -7.17 8.64 18.63
C ARG A 32 -8.16 9.80 18.60
N SER A 33 -8.43 10.39 19.77
CA SER A 33 -9.31 11.56 19.87
C SER A 33 -8.63 12.82 19.33
N LYS A 34 -9.38 13.68 18.63
CA LYS A 34 -8.96 14.98 18.08
C LYS A 34 -7.73 14.90 17.15
N SER A 35 -7.50 13.76 16.52
CA SER A 35 -6.29 13.50 15.73
C SER A 35 -6.29 14.18 14.36
N GLN A 36 -7.46 14.50 13.79
CA GLN A 36 -7.54 15.16 12.49
C GLN A 36 -7.92 16.63 12.64
N SER A 37 -7.16 17.49 11.96
CA SER A 37 -7.48 18.91 11.89
C SER A 37 -8.89 19.10 11.33
N PRO A 38 -9.65 20.06 11.87
CA PRO A 38 -11.01 20.33 11.44
C PRO A 38 -11.01 20.63 9.95
N GLY A 39 -11.56 19.70 9.15
CA GLY A 39 -11.81 19.91 7.73
C GLY A 39 -12.65 21.17 7.50
N ARG A 40 -12.87 21.57 6.24
CA ARG A 40 -13.58 22.82 5.90
C ARG A 40 -15.01 22.95 6.45
N ARG A 41 -15.58 21.89 7.05
CA ARG A 41 -16.90 21.92 7.67
C ARG A 41 -16.82 22.42 9.11
N LYS A 42 -17.48 23.55 9.35
CA LYS A 42 -17.75 24.09 10.68
C LYS A 42 -19.04 23.48 11.24
N ASP A 43 -19.17 23.47 12.56
CA ASP A 43 -20.42 23.10 13.22
C ASP A 43 -21.51 24.18 13.03
N ARG A 44 -22.71 23.93 13.56
CA ARG A 44 -23.83 24.89 13.54
C ARG A 44 -23.53 26.21 14.26
N PHE A 45 -22.45 26.29 15.02
CA PHE A 45 -21.99 27.47 15.75
C PHE A 45 -20.70 28.07 15.16
N ASN A 46 -20.37 27.74 13.91
CA ASN A 46 -19.21 28.24 13.18
C ASN A 46 -17.85 27.85 13.79
N ARG A 47 -17.83 26.84 14.68
CA ARG A 47 -16.61 26.33 15.30
C ARG A 47 -16.04 25.20 14.46
N LYS A 48 -14.71 25.13 14.45
CA LYS A 48 -13.94 24.06 13.82
C LYS A 48 -14.16 22.75 14.59
N ARG A 49 -14.80 21.76 13.98
CA ARG A 49 -15.04 20.45 14.62
C ARG A 49 -13.86 19.52 14.34
N TRP A 50 -13.14 19.17 15.40
CA TRP A 50 -12.13 18.12 15.36
C TRP A 50 -12.79 16.76 15.08
N ARG A 51 -12.13 15.94 14.26
CA ARG A 51 -12.56 14.55 14.03
C ARG A 51 -11.60 13.62 14.75
N ASP A 52 -12.20 12.61 15.38
CA ASP A 52 -11.48 11.49 15.95
C ASP A 52 -11.07 10.55 14.82
N ASP A 53 -9.89 9.95 14.98
CA ASP A 53 -9.42 8.87 14.13
C ASP A 53 -9.90 7.55 14.76
N PRO A 54 -10.77 6.78 14.10
CA PRO A 54 -11.30 5.54 14.67
C PRO A 54 -10.23 4.46 14.87
N GLY A 55 -9.04 4.61 14.26
CA GLY A 55 -8.06 3.56 14.18
C GLY A 55 -8.46 2.48 13.16
N GLY A 56 -7.77 1.34 13.20
CA GLY A 56 -8.01 0.22 12.30
C GLY A 56 -6.85 -0.78 12.25
N SER A 57 -7.09 -1.94 11.65
CA SER A 57 -6.07 -2.98 11.44
C SER A 57 -5.80 -3.14 9.94
N GLY A 58 -4.54 -3.37 9.59
CA GLY A 58 -4.12 -3.61 8.21
C GLY A 58 -2.67 -4.07 8.15
N TYR A 59 -2.05 -3.93 6.97
CA TYR A 59 -0.63 -4.19 6.77
C TYR A 59 0.13 -2.88 6.58
N GLU A 60 1.31 -2.82 7.16
CA GLU A 60 2.24 -1.72 7.00
C GLU A 60 3.47 -2.22 6.24
N ILE A 61 3.77 -1.55 5.13
CA ILE A 61 4.98 -1.81 4.33
C ILE A 61 6.20 -1.53 5.22
N GLN A 62 7.03 -2.55 5.44
CA GLN A 62 8.28 -2.41 6.19
C GLN A 62 9.41 -2.02 5.25
N THR A 63 9.54 -2.76 4.14
CA THR A 63 10.66 -2.62 3.22
C THR A 63 10.17 -2.69 1.78
N GLU A 64 10.64 -1.74 0.98
CA GLU A 64 10.46 -1.71 -0.48
C GLU A 64 11.82 -1.89 -1.17
N ALA A 65 11.80 -2.45 -2.37
CA ALA A 65 12.95 -2.56 -3.26
C ALA A 65 12.64 -1.94 -4.63
N THR A 66 13.66 -1.31 -5.22
CA THR A 66 13.63 -0.79 -6.59
C THR A 66 14.16 -1.85 -7.55
N MET A 67 13.29 -2.39 -8.40
CA MET A 67 13.62 -3.49 -9.29
C MET A 67 13.49 -3.13 -10.77
N CYS A 68 14.29 -3.79 -11.61
CA CYS A 68 14.11 -3.74 -13.06
C CYS A 68 12.86 -4.55 -13.48
N PRO A 69 12.32 -4.33 -14.69
CA PRO A 69 11.07 -4.96 -15.12
C PRO A 69 11.11 -6.50 -15.17
N ALA A 70 12.30 -7.08 -15.35
CA ALA A 70 12.46 -8.53 -15.30
C ALA A 70 12.32 -9.05 -13.86
N CYS A 71 13.18 -8.57 -12.95
CA CYS A 71 13.16 -8.98 -11.55
C CYS A 71 11.80 -8.69 -10.88
N ALA A 72 11.17 -7.56 -11.21
CA ALA A 72 9.86 -7.22 -10.67
C ALA A 72 8.76 -8.23 -11.03
N ARG A 73 8.84 -8.88 -12.20
CA ARG A 73 7.89 -9.93 -12.62
C ARG A 73 8.13 -11.24 -11.87
N ASP A 74 9.40 -11.58 -11.62
CA ASP A 74 9.78 -12.84 -10.99
C ASP A 74 9.32 -12.94 -9.52
N VAL A 75 9.16 -11.81 -8.83
CA VAL A 75 8.63 -11.76 -7.44
C VAL A 75 7.11 -12.03 -7.41
N GLY A 76 6.47 -12.32 -8.55
CA GLY A 76 5.04 -12.63 -8.62
C GLY A 76 4.16 -11.44 -8.24
N ALA A 77 4.70 -10.24 -8.34
CA ALA A 77 4.00 -9.07 -7.90
C ALA A 77 2.84 -8.74 -8.85
N THR A 78 1.63 -9.00 -8.39
CA THR A 78 0.45 -8.39 -8.98
C THR A 78 0.54 -6.89 -8.70
N MET A 79 0.43 -6.07 -9.75
CA MET A 79 0.17 -4.65 -9.54
C MET A 79 -1.13 -4.53 -8.77
N ASP A 80 -1.08 -3.99 -7.56
CA ASP A 80 -2.28 -3.54 -6.89
C ASP A 80 -2.88 -2.36 -7.71
N PRO A 81 -4.16 -2.02 -7.54
CA PRO A 81 -4.82 -0.96 -8.33
C PRO A 81 -4.21 0.44 -8.14
N TRP A 82 -3.26 0.61 -7.21
CA TRP A 82 -2.49 1.85 -6.98
C TRP A 82 -1.05 1.80 -7.53
N GLY A 83 -0.63 0.69 -8.16
CA GLY A 83 0.64 0.56 -8.88
C GLY A 83 1.85 0.07 -8.05
N ALA A 84 1.63 -0.35 -6.81
CA ALA A 84 2.58 -1.08 -5.97
C ALA A 84 2.55 -2.59 -6.26
N LEU A 85 3.73 -3.19 -6.26
CA LEU A 85 3.92 -4.61 -6.51
C LEU A 85 3.81 -5.37 -5.17
N THR A 86 2.67 -6.03 -4.96
CA THR A 86 2.38 -6.81 -3.74
C THR A 86 2.90 -8.25 -3.89
N PRO A 87 3.70 -8.77 -2.94
CA PRO A 87 4.14 -10.16 -2.99
C PRO A 87 2.92 -11.09 -2.81
N PRO A 88 2.95 -12.30 -3.40
CA PRO A 88 1.80 -13.21 -3.49
C PRO A 88 1.25 -13.64 -2.12
N GLU A 89 2.07 -13.62 -1.07
CA GLU A 89 1.66 -13.98 0.30
C GLU A 89 0.75 -12.92 0.96
N LEU A 90 0.72 -11.70 0.42
CA LEU A 90 -0.14 -10.59 0.85
C LEU A 90 -1.30 -10.30 -0.12
N ALA A 91 -1.36 -11.01 -1.26
CA ALA A 91 -2.53 -10.97 -2.11
C ALA A 91 -3.71 -11.54 -1.30
N PRO A 92 -4.87 -10.85 -1.22
CA PRO A 92 -6.01 -11.40 -0.55
C PRO A 92 -6.33 -12.76 -1.20
N ALA A 93 -6.42 -13.82 -0.40
CA ALA A 93 -7.01 -15.08 -0.86
C ALA A 93 -8.34 -14.73 -1.52
N GLU A 94 -8.53 -15.15 -2.78
CA GLU A 94 -9.71 -14.82 -3.57
C GLU A 94 -10.96 -14.94 -2.70
N ALA A 95 -11.66 -13.82 -2.52
CA ALA A 95 -12.94 -13.84 -1.83
C ALA A 95 -13.82 -14.85 -2.56
N PRO A 96 -14.47 -15.81 -1.86
CA PRO A 96 -15.36 -16.73 -2.51
C PRO A 96 -16.44 -15.92 -3.22
N SER A 97 -16.49 -16.08 -4.55
CA SER A 97 -17.52 -15.58 -5.44
C SER A 97 -18.90 -15.76 -4.79
N GLU A 98 -19.64 -14.65 -4.57
CA GLU A 98 -21.07 -14.67 -4.25
C GLU A 98 -21.91 -15.09 -5.47
N ALA A 99 -21.57 -16.22 -6.09
CA ALA A 99 -22.39 -16.90 -7.08
C ALA A 99 -23.15 -18.03 -6.38
N GLY A 100 -24.24 -17.70 -5.67
CA GLY A 100 -25.03 -18.72 -5.00
C GLY A 100 -26.08 -18.19 -4.02
N ARG A 101 -27.02 -17.37 -4.49
CA ARG A 101 -28.35 -17.29 -3.86
C ARG A 101 -29.37 -17.62 -4.94
N ALA A 102 -29.83 -18.88 -4.91
CA ALA A 102 -31.04 -19.34 -5.57
C ALA A 102 -32.27 -18.89 -4.79
#